data_AF-A0A2Y9PQW3-F1
#
_entry.id   AF-A0A2Y9PQW3-F1
#
_cell.length_a   1.000
_cell.length_b   1.000
_cell.length_c   1.000
_cell.angle_alpha   90.00
_cell.angle_beta   90.00
_cell.angle_gamma   90.00
#
_symmetry.space_group_name_H-M   'P 1'
#
loop_
_entity.id
_entity.type
_entity.pdbx_description
1 polymer ?
#
loop_
_entity_poly.entity_id
_entity_poly.type
_entity_poly.pdbx_seq_one_letter_code
_entity_poly.pdbx_strand_id
1 'polypeptide(L)'
;MAVLAPLIALVYSVPRLSRWLARPYYLLSALLSAAFVLVRKLPPVCHSLPTQREDGNPCDFDWREVEILMFLSAIVMMKNRRSITVEQHIGNIFMFSKVANAILFFRLDIRVGLLYLTLCIVFLMTCKPPLYMGPEYIKYFNDKTIDEELEQDKRVTWIVEFFANWSNDCQSFAPIYADLSLKYNCTGLNFGKVDVGRYTDVSTRYQVSMSPLTKQLPTLILFQGGKEVMRRPQIDKKGRAVSWTFSEENVIREFNLNELYQRAKKLSKAGDNIPEEHPVAPVPTAVPDEESKKDK
;
A
#
# COMPACT_ATOMS: atom_id res chain seq x y z
N MET A 1 -22.31 6.20 -31.25
CA MET A 1 -22.47 5.78 -29.84
C MET A 1 -21.20 5.18 -29.22
N ALA A 2 -20.38 4.42 -29.95
CA ALA A 2 -19.17 3.78 -29.40
C ALA A 2 -18.01 4.74 -29.00
N VAL A 3 -17.93 5.94 -29.59
CA VAL A 3 -16.87 6.94 -29.29
C VAL A 3 -17.28 7.91 -28.19
N LEU A 4 -18.59 8.13 -28.01
CA LEU A 4 -19.13 9.03 -26.99
C LEU A 4 -19.03 8.43 -25.59
N ALA A 5 -19.22 7.12 -25.44
CA ALA A 5 -19.10 6.44 -24.14
C ALA A 5 -17.71 6.60 -23.48
N PRO A 6 -16.57 6.38 -24.16
CA PRO A 6 -15.25 6.61 -23.57
C PRO A 6 -14.94 8.10 -23.35
N LEU A 7 -15.44 9.01 -24.18
CA LEU A 7 -15.29 10.46 -23.97
C LEU A 7 -16.11 10.96 -22.77
N ILE A 8 -17.32 10.45 -22.58
CA ILE A 8 -18.15 10.77 -21.42
C ILE A 8 -17.54 10.17 -20.15
N ALA A 9 -17.00 8.94 -20.21
CA ALA A 9 -16.26 8.34 -19.10
C ALA A 9 -14.97 9.11 -18.76
N LEU A 10 -14.26 9.62 -19.78
CA LEU A 10 -13.11 10.50 -19.62
C LEU A 10 -13.53 11.81 -18.93
N VAL A 11 -14.60 12.47 -19.40
CA VAL A 11 -15.11 13.72 -18.83
C VAL A 11 -15.63 13.54 -17.40
N TYR A 12 -16.32 12.43 -17.10
CA TYR A 12 -16.74 12.11 -15.73
C TYR A 12 -15.57 11.79 -14.79
N SER A 13 -14.44 11.34 -15.33
CA SER A 13 -13.21 11.15 -14.56
C SER A 13 -12.35 12.41 -14.46
N VAL A 14 -12.59 13.48 -15.23
CA VAL A 14 -11.85 14.77 -15.17
C VAL A 14 -11.85 15.42 -13.78
N PRO A 15 -12.95 15.46 -12.99
CA PRO A 15 -12.91 16.03 -11.63
C PRO A 15 -12.09 15.18 -10.64
N ARG A 16 -11.94 13.88 -10.92
CA ARG A 16 -11.12 12.93 -10.15
C ARG A 16 -9.66 13.05 -10.58
N LEU A 17 -9.42 13.15 -11.88
CA LEU A 17 -8.12 13.32 -12.52
C LEU A 17 -7.50 14.69 -12.22
N SER A 18 -8.30 15.77 -12.17
CA SER A 18 -7.85 17.12 -11.79
C SER A 18 -7.51 17.21 -10.30
N ARG A 19 -8.26 16.56 -9.41
CA ARG A 19 -7.88 16.41 -7.99
C ARG A 19 -6.62 15.55 -7.79
N TRP A 20 -6.39 14.59 -8.69
CA TRP A 20 -5.19 13.76 -8.73
C TRP A 20 -3.98 14.52 -9.29
N LEU A 21 -4.15 15.29 -10.37
CA LEU A 21 -3.17 16.24 -10.94
C LEU A 21 -2.86 17.41 -10.00
N ALA A 22 -3.83 17.89 -9.21
CA ALA A 22 -3.64 18.96 -8.24
C ALA A 22 -2.75 18.56 -7.05
N ARG A 23 -2.33 17.29 -6.94
CA ARG A 23 -1.29 16.89 -5.99
C ARG A 23 0.07 17.25 -6.60
N PRO A 24 0.87 18.12 -5.94
CA PRO A 24 2.13 18.61 -6.51
C PRO A 24 3.08 17.47 -6.89
N TYR A 25 2.99 16.33 -6.20
CA TYR A 25 3.79 15.14 -6.45
C TYR A 25 3.75 14.63 -7.91
N TYR A 26 2.56 14.46 -8.51
CA TYR A 26 2.46 13.86 -9.86
C TYR A 26 2.89 14.84 -10.93
N LEU A 27 2.53 16.11 -10.81
CA LEU A 27 2.96 17.16 -11.74
C LEU A 27 4.48 17.37 -11.70
N LEU A 28 5.05 17.54 -10.51
CA LEU A 28 6.50 17.69 -10.35
C LEU A 28 7.25 16.43 -10.77
N SER A 29 6.70 15.24 -10.52
CA SER A 29 7.28 13.99 -11.03
C SER A 29 7.25 13.92 -12.55
N ALA A 30 6.14 14.28 -13.18
CA ALA A 30 6.03 14.31 -14.63
C ALA A 30 7.00 15.32 -15.25
N LEU A 31 7.14 16.52 -14.67
CA LEU A 31 8.10 17.53 -15.09
C LEU A 31 9.54 17.00 -14.98
N LEU A 32 9.89 16.38 -13.84
CA LEU A 32 11.19 15.75 -13.64
C LEU A 32 11.47 14.63 -14.65
N SER A 33 10.48 13.78 -14.92
CA SER A 33 10.58 12.68 -15.88
C SER A 33 10.65 13.15 -17.33
N ALA A 34 10.08 14.32 -17.67
CA ALA A 34 10.17 14.93 -18.99
C ALA A 34 11.34 15.93 -19.11
N ALA A 35 12.07 16.23 -18.03
CA ALA A 35 13.01 17.33 -17.95
C ALA A 35 14.06 17.33 -19.06
N PHE A 36 14.66 16.18 -19.38
CA PHE A 36 15.66 16.10 -20.44
C PHE A 36 15.11 16.45 -21.82
N VAL A 37 13.93 15.91 -22.14
CA VAL A 37 13.23 16.19 -23.41
C VAL A 37 12.83 17.66 -23.49
N LEU A 38 12.32 18.23 -22.39
CA LEU A 38 11.96 19.64 -22.30
C LEU A 38 13.17 20.55 -22.49
N VAL A 39 14.28 20.26 -21.81
CA VAL A 39 15.52 21.03 -21.91
C VAL A 39 16.08 21.02 -23.33
N ARG A 40 15.97 19.89 -24.05
CA ARG A 40 16.40 19.77 -25.46
C ARG A 40 15.47 20.47 -26.44
N LYS A 41 14.15 20.45 -26.22
CA LYS A 41 13.16 20.94 -27.19
C LYS A 41 12.65 22.36 -26.96
N LEU A 42 12.92 22.97 -25.80
CA LEU A 42 12.61 24.38 -25.58
C LEU A 42 13.74 25.27 -26.13
N PRO A 43 13.48 26.08 -27.19
CA PRO A 43 14.48 26.96 -27.80
C PRO A 43 15.30 27.81 -26.82
N PRO A 44 14.71 28.55 -25.88
CA PRO A 44 15.48 29.44 -25.01
C PRO A 44 16.46 28.68 -24.09
N VAL A 45 16.11 27.45 -23.71
CA VAL A 45 16.93 26.62 -22.83
C VAL A 45 17.98 25.86 -23.64
N CYS A 46 17.58 25.27 -24.77
CA CYS A 46 18.48 24.43 -25.56
C CYS A 46 19.63 25.22 -26.19
N HIS A 47 19.41 26.47 -26.61
CA HIS A 47 20.50 27.32 -27.12
C HIS A 47 21.56 27.67 -26.08
N SER A 48 21.20 27.62 -24.79
CA SER A 48 22.12 27.89 -23.67
C SER A 48 22.87 26.65 -23.18
N LEU A 49 22.62 25.48 -23.78
CA LEU A 49 23.23 24.23 -23.34
C LEU A 49 24.68 24.12 -23.82
N PRO A 50 25.59 23.63 -22.96
CA PRO A 50 26.92 23.24 -23.40
C PRO A 50 26.80 22.11 -24.41
N THR A 51 27.38 22.30 -25.60
CA THR A 51 27.40 21.29 -26.67
C THR A 51 28.84 20.92 -26.99
N GLN A 52 29.17 19.63 -26.89
CA GLN A 52 30.41 19.04 -27.40
C GLN A 52 30.21 18.38 -28.77
N ARG A 53 29.11 18.70 -29.45
CA ARG A 53 28.67 18.01 -30.66
C ARG A 53 29.28 18.66 -31.90
N GLU A 54 29.72 17.85 -32.87
CA GLU A 54 30.31 18.31 -34.13
C GLU A 54 29.34 19.16 -34.96
N ASP A 55 28.04 18.84 -34.92
CA ASP A 55 26.98 19.54 -35.65
C ASP A 55 26.65 20.94 -35.08
N GLY A 56 27.18 21.29 -33.90
CA GLY A 56 26.92 22.57 -33.23
C GLY A 56 25.47 22.81 -32.78
N ASN A 57 24.51 21.92 -33.10
CA ASN A 57 23.10 22.05 -32.73
C ASN A 57 22.79 21.40 -31.36
N PRO A 58 22.50 22.20 -30.31
CA PRO A 58 22.20 21.69 -28.98
C PRO A 58 20.73 21.25 -28.78
N CYS A 59 19.83 21.56 -29.71
CA CYS A 59 18.38 21.35 -29.57
C CYS A 59 17.90 19.99 -30.12
N ASP A 60 18.76 19.26 -30.80
CA ASP A 60 18.49 17.91 -31.30
C ASP A 60 19.12 16.82 -30.45
N PHE A 61 18.44 15.67 -30.44
CA PHE A 61 18.88 14.49 -29.72
C PHE A 61 20.08 13.85 -30.42
N ASP A 62 21.04 13.37 -29.64
CA ASP A 62 22.13 12.53 -30.17
C ASP A 62 21.62 11.11 -30.44
N TRP A 63 22.20 10.41 -31.42
CA TRP A 63 21.86 9.03 -31.69
C TRP A 63 22.04 8.15 -30.45
N ARG A 64 23.09 8.41 -29.66
CA ARG A 64 23.32 7.73 -28.39
C ARG A 64 22.26 8.07 -27.34
N GLU A 65 21.70 9.28 -27.35
CA GLU A 65 20.60 9.66 -26.46
C GLU A 65 19.30 8.98 -26.85
N VAL A 66 19.01 8.90 -28.15
CA VAL A 66 17.86 8.15 -28.69
C VAL A 66 17.97 6.68 -28.33
N GLU A 67 19.16 6.07 -28.49
CA GLU A 67 19.41 4.68 -28.10
C GLU A 67 19.15 4.46 -26.60
N ILE A 68 19.64 5.36 -25.74
CA ILE A 68 19.37 5.31 -24.29
C ILE A 68 17.86 5.41 -24.03
N LEU A 69 17.17 6.37 -24.62
CA LEU A 69 15.72 6.56 -24.46
C LEU A 69 14.92 5.33 -24.93
N MET A 70 15.33 4.70 -26.02
CA MET A 70 14.72 3.47 -26.55
C MET A 70 14.96 2.27 -25.63
N PHE A 71 16.18 2.12 -25.10
CA PHE A 71 16.48 1.06 -24.14
C PHE A 71 15.66 1.22 -22.85
N LEU A 72 15.50 2.46 -22.38
CA LEU A 72 14.71 2.78 -21.20
C LEU A 72 13.22 2.54 -21.42
N SER A 73 12.67 2.87 -22.59
CA SER A 73 11.27 2.58 -22.91
C SER A 73 11.01 1.06 -22.89
N ALA A 74 11.95 0.25 -23.36
CA ALA A 74 11.89 -1.20 -23.27
C ALA A 74 11.95 -1.71 -21.82
N ILE A 75 12.83 -1.16 -20.97
CA ILE A 75 12.89 -1.51 -19.54
C ILE A 75 11.57 -1.17 -18.83
N VAL A 76 11.06 0.05 -19.06
CA VAL A 76 9.79 0.51 -18.48
C VAL A 76 8.66 -0.42 -18.90
N MET A 77 8.58 -0.77 -20.18
CA MET A 77 7.58 -1.71 -20.69
C MET A 77 7.69 -3.09 -20.04
N MET A 78 8.92 -3.63 -19.92
CA MET A 78 9.16 -4.93 -19.30
C MET A 78 8.80 -4.96 -17.81
N LYS A 79 9.11 -3.87 -17.08
CA LYS A 79 8.80 -3.75 -15.65
C LYS A 79 7.30 -3.56 -15.42
N ASN A 80 6.66 -2.75 -16.26
CA ASN A 80 5.23 -2.47 -16.16
C ASN A 80 4.34 -3.66 -16.52
N ARG A 81 4.86 -4.68 -17.24
CA ARG A 81 4.15 -5.95 -17.46
C ARG A 81 3.68 -6.62 -16.16
N ARG A 82 4.37 -6.39 -15.05
CA ARG A 82 4.05 -6.97 -13.73
C ARG A 82 3.26 -6.04 -12.82
N SER A 83 3.01 -4.80 -13.25
CA SER A 83 2.25 -3.83 -12.46
C SER A 83 0.77 -4.10 -12.58
N ILE A 84 0.10 -4.31 -11.46
CA ILE A 84 -1.34 -4.63 -11.43
C ILE A 84 -2.16 -3.35 -11.24
N THR A 85 -1.64 -2.40 -10.46
CA THR A 85 -2.32 -1.13 -10.18
C THR A 85 -1.78 0.00 -11.04
N VAL A 86 -2.66 0.96 -11.35
CA VAL A 86 -2.33 2.17 -12.12
C VAL A 86 -1.25 2.99 -11.38
N GLU A 87 -1.35 3.08 -10.06
CA GLU A 87 -0.37 3.77 -9.23
C GLU A 87 1.02 3.14 -9.33
N GLN A 88 1.12 1.80 -9.33
CA GLN A 88 2.40 1.10 -9.51
C GLN A 88 2.98 1.34 -10.91
N HIS A 89 2.13 1.33 -11.94
CA HIS A 89 2.53 1.58 -13.32
C HIS A 89 3.13 2.98 -13.49
N ILE A 90 2.45 3.99 -12.95
CA ILE A 90 2.88 5.40 -13.01
C ILE A 90 4.15 5.61 -12.17
N GLY A 91 4.23 5.02 -10.97
CA GLY A 91 5.41 5.07 -10.11
C GLY A 91 6.65 4.51 -10.79
N ASN A 92 6.53 3.36 -11.46
CA ASN A 92 7.62 2.76 -12.22
C ASN A 92 8.07 3.66 -13.38
N ILE A 93 7.14 4.22 -14.17
CA ILE A 93 7.47 5.16 -15.25
C ILE A 93 8.29 6.31 -14.68
N PHE A 94 7.79 6.98 -13.63
CA PHE A 94 8.49 8.13 -13.07
C PHE A 94 9.87 7.78 -12.50
N MET A 95 9.99 6.64 -11.80
CA MET A 95 11.27 6.20 -11.25
C MET A 95 12.31 5.95 -12.35
N PHE A 96 11.97 5.12 -13.35
CA PHE A 96 12.90 4.78 -14.43
C PHE A 96 13.18 5.98 -15.33
N SER A 97 12.20 6.83 -15.62
CA SER A 97 12.42 8.08 -16.36
C SER A 97 13.28 9.09 -15.60
N LYS A 98 13.23 9.14 -14.26
CA LYS A 98 14.13 10.01 -13.48
C LYS A 98 15.56 9.50 -13.52
N VAL A 99 15.77 8.19 -13.41
CA VAL A 99 17.11 7.56 -13.53
C VAL A 99 17.68 7.77 -14.94
N ALA A 100 16.85 7.59 -15.96
CA ALA A 100 17.17 7.90 -17.34
C ALA A 100 17.67 9.33 -17.54
N ASN A 101 16.89 10.31 -17.09
CA ASN A 101 17.23 11.71 -17.21
C ASN A 101 18.52 12.04 -16.46
N ALA A 102 18.76 11.42 -15.29
CA ALA A 102 20.04 11.60 -14.60
C ALA A 102 21.21 11.14 -15.49
N ILE A 103 21.15 9.94 -16.06
CA ILE A 103 22.20 9.42 -16.96
C ILE A 103 22.40 10.35 -18.17
N LEU A 104 21.31 10.80 -18.78
CA LEU A 104 21.35 11.69 -19.94
C LEU A 104 21.94 13.07 -19.59
N PHE A 105 21.59 13.65 -18.45
CA PHE A 105 22.16 14.92 -18.00
C PHE A 105 23.64 14.80 -17.61
N PHE A 106 24.06 13.71 -16.95
CA PHE A 106 25.49 13.46 -16.68
C PHE A 106 26.30 13.29 -17.95
N ARG A 107 25.70 12.71 -19.00
CA ARG A 107 26.32 12.57 -20.31
C ARG A 107 26.44 13.92 -21.03
N LEU A 108 25.41 14.77 -20.91
CA LEU A 108 25.42 16.12 -21.49
C LEU A 108 26.52 16.98 -20.86
N ASP A 109 26.49 17.13 -19.54
CA ASP A 109 27.48 17.88 -18.77
C ASP A 109 27.40 17.48 -17.30
N ILE A 110 28.54 17.24 -16.66
CA ILE A 110 28.60 16.82 -15.26
C ILE A 110 27.91 17.80 -14.30
N ARG A 111 27.95 19.10 -14.56
CA ARG A 111 27.35 20.15 -13.73
C ARG A 111 25.83 20.10 -13.81
N VAL A 112 25.28 19.91 -15.01
CA VAL A 112 23.83 19.78 -15.23
C VAL A 112 23.31 18.46 -14.65
N GLY A 113 24.10 17.37 -14.79
CA GLY A 113 23.83 16.09 -14.13
C GLY A 113 23.73 16.21 -12.61
N LEU A 114 24.71 16.88 -11.97
CA LEU A 114 24.69 17.14 -10.53
C LEU A 114 23.49 18.00 -10.12
N LEU A 115 23.17 19.05 -10.87
CA LEU A 115 22.01 19.90 -10.59
C LEU A 115 20.70 19.10 -10.67
N TYR A 116 20.52 18.28 -11.70
CA TYR A 116 19.34 17.43 -11.81
C TYR A 116 19.25 16.40 -10.67
N LEU A 117 20.38 15.80 -10.27
CA LEU A 117 20.43 14.88 -9.15
C LEU A 117 20.03 15.56 -7.83
N THR A 118 20.54 16.77 -7.56
CA THR A 118 20.14 17.55 -6.38
C THR A 118 18.66 17.86 -6.38
N LEU A 119 18.08 18.22 -7.54
CA LEU A 119 16.66 18.49 -7.67
C LEU A 119 15.81 17.23 -7.45
N CYS A 120 16.27 16.06 -7.92
CA CYS A 120 15.65 14.77 -7.61
C CYS A 120 15.68 14.47 -6.09
N ILE A 121 16.80 14.73 -5.41
CA ILE A 121 16.92 14.49 -3.95
C ILE A 121 16.00 15.44 -3.18
N VAL A 122 15.97 16.73 -3.53
CA VAL A 122 15.06 17.71 -2.92
C VAL A 122 13.61 17.30 -3.14
N PHE A 123 13.26 16.83 -4.34
CA PHE A 123 11.92 16.32 -4.63
C PHE A 123 11.57 15.12 -3.74
N LEU A 124 12.47 14.15 -3.58
CA LEU A 124 12.24 12.99 -2.70
C LEU A 124 12.02 13.39 -1.23
N MET A 125 12.73 14.41 -0.75
CA MET A 125 12.60 14.89 0.63
C MET A 125 11.32 15.72 0.85
N THR A 126 10.93 16.54 -0.12
CA THR A 126 9.82 17.50 0.01
C THR A 126 8.47 16.93 -0.41
N CYS A 127 8.45 16.06 -1.42
CA CYS A 127 7.23 15.56 -2.03
C CYS A 127 7.11 14.04 -1.79
N LYS A 128 6.36 13.66 -0.76
CA LYS A 128 6.01 12.25 -0.53
C LYS A 128 4.91 11.80 -1.49
N PRO A 129 4.92 10.54 -1.96
CA PRO A 129 3.82 10.00 -2.73
C PRO A 129 2.54 10.04 -1.89
N PRO A 130 1.40 10.34 -2.52
CA PRO A 130 0.14 10.39 -1.80
C PRO A 130 -0.28 9.02 -1.27
N LEU A 131 -0.78 8.99 -0.04
CA LEU A 131 -1.49 7.83 0.49
C LEU A 131 -2.88 7.71 -0.17
N TYR A 132 -3.38 6.48 -0.23
CA TYR A 132 -4.76 6.19 -0.63
C TYR A 132 -5.73 6.84 0.36
N MET A 133 -6.74 7.55 -0.15
CA MET A 133 -7.75 8.27 0.65
C MET A 133 -9.17 7.95 0.15
N GLY A 134 -9.38 6.77 -0.43
CA GLY A 134 -10.68 6.32 -0.88
C GLY A 134 -11.57 5.82 0.26
N PRO A 135 -12.81 5.40 -0.03
CA PRO A 135 -13.63 4.74 0.97
C PRO A 135 -12.96 3.43 1.41
N GLU A 136 -12.91 3.20 2.71
CA GLU A 136 -12.40 1.96 3.30
C GLU A 136 -13.14 1.70 4.61
N TYR A 137 -13.25 0.42 4.99
CA TYR A 137 -13.84 0.03 6.27
C TYR A 137 -12.85 -0.87 7.02
N ILE A 138 -11.79 -0.20 7.50
CA ILE A 138 -10.58 -0.77 8.09
C ILE A 138 -10.34 -0.13 9.46
N LYS A 139 -10.05 -0.94 10.47
CA LYS A 139 -9.64 -0.45 11.79
C LYS A 139 -8.13 -0.24 11.84
N TYR A 140 -7.69 0.95 12.24
CA TYR A 140 -6.27 1.23 12.44
C TYR A 140 -5.86 0.85 13.85
N PHE A 141 -4.80 0.05 13.96
CA PHE A 141 -4.23 -0.38 15.22
C PHE A 141 -2.96 0.39 15.57
N ASN A 142 -2.73 0.45 16.87
CA ASN A 142 -1.58 1.05 17.50
C ASN A 142 -0.76 -0.07 18.15
N ASP A 143 0.42 0.26 18.64
CA ASP A 143 1.29 -0.65 19.40
C ASP A 143 0.61 -1.27 20.64
N LYS A 144 -0.31 -0.56 21.28
CA LYS A 144 -1.03 -1.01 22.48
C LYS A 144 -2.38 -1.65 22.18
N THR A 145 -3.10 -1.12 21.18
CA THR A 145 -4.50 -1.49 20.93
C THR A 145 -4.63 -2.77 20.13
N ILE A 146 -3.60 -3.19 19.38
CA ILE A 146 -3.68 -4.39 18.53
C ILE A 146 -4.01 -5.64 19.33
N ASP A 147 -3.32 -5.87 20.46
CA ASP A 147 -3.47 -7.10 21.23
C ASP A 147 -4.81 -7.10 21.99
N GLU A 148 -5.20 -5.96 22.56
CA GLU A 148 -6.49 -5.77 23.23
C GLU A 148 -7.66 -6.07 22.29
N GLU A 149 -7.63 -5.54 21.07
CA GLU A 149 -8.70 -5.70 20.08
C GLU A 149 -8.78 -7.10 19.49
N LEU A 150 -7.64 -7.77 19.30
CA LEU A 150 -7.59 -9.15 18.85
C LEU A 150 -8.07 -10.14 19.94
N GLU A 151 -7.92 -9.79 21.22
CA GLU A 151 -8.36 -10.62 22.34
C GLU A 151 -9.79 -10.33 22.82
N GLN A 152 -10.32 -9.13 22.55
CA GLN A 152 -11.63 -8.68 23.02
C GLN A 152 -12.78 -9.57 22.57
N ASP A 153 -12.87 -9.89 21.27
CA ASP A 153 -13.85 -10.85 20.76
C ASP A 153 -13.19 -11.91 19.87
N LYS A 154 -12.87 -13.05 20.50
CA LYS A 154 -12.26 -14.22 19.86
C LYS A 154 -13.15 -14.87 18.79
N ARG A 155 -14.44 -14.54 18.72
CA ARG A 155 -15.36 -15.03 17.67
C ARG A 155 -15.15 -14.27 16.36
N VAL A 156 -14.63 -13.05 16.43
CA VAL A 156 -14.36 -12.22 15.26
C VAL A 156 -13.06 -12.66 14.61
N THR A 157 -13.12 -12.88 13.29
CA THR A 157 -11.93 -13.11 12.48
C THR A 157 -11.36 -11.78 12.03
N TRP A 158 -10.05 -11.60 12.16
CA TRP A 158 -9.35 -10.40 11.74
C TRP A 158 -8.37 -10.69 10.63
N ILE A 159 -8.36 -9.85 9.59
CA ILE A 159 -7.28 -9.81 8.61
C ILE A 159 -6.55 -8.51 8.83
N VAL A 160 -5.27 -8.56 9.19
CA VAL A 160 -4.49 -7.36 9.50
C VAL A 160 -3.36 -7.20 8.49
N GLU A 161 -3.31 -6.03 7.84
CA GLU A 161 -2.21 -5.60 6.99
C GLU A 161 -1.15 -4.85 7.83
N PHE A 162 0.03 -5.45 7.89
CA PHE A 162 1.25 -4.83 8.42
C PHE A 162 1.94 -4.11 7.27
N PHE A 163 1.95 -2.78 7.34
CA PHE A 163 2.43 -1.92 6.25
C PHE A 163 3.42 -0.87 6.75
N ALA A 164 4.11 -0.23 5.82
CA ALA A 164 4.94 0.94 6.11
C ALA A 164 4.70 2.02 5.06
N ASN A 165 4.60 3.28 5.51
CA ASN A 165 4.27 4.41 4.63
C ASN A 165 5.29 4.66 3.51
N TRP A 166 6.56 4.30 3.71
CA TRP A 166 7.62 4.44 2.72
C TRP A 166 7.65 3.30 1.68
N SER A 167 6.90 2.21 1.90
CA SER A 167 6.90 1.06 1.00
C SER A 167 5.97 1.30 -0.20
N ASN A 168 6.55 1.33 -1.40
CA ASN A 168 5.79 1.47 -2.65
C ASN A 168 4.85 0.28 -2.90
N ASP A 169 5.24 -0.93 -2.47
CA ASP A 169 4.41 -2.13 -2.62
C ASP A 169 3.16 -2.04 -1.71
N CYS A 170 3.31 -1.49 -0.49
CA CYS A 170 2.18 -1.21 0.40
C CYS A 170 1.22 -0.16 -0.20
N GLN A 171 1.77 0.94 -0.75
CA GLN A 171 0.95 1.97 -1.38
C GLN A 171 0.18 1.42 -2.60
N SER A 172 0.81 0.53 -3.37
CA SER A 172 0.20 -0.14 -4.51
C SER A 172 -0.91 -1.11 -4.08
N PHE A 173 -0.77 -1.75 -2.92
CA PHE A 173 -1.74 -2.70 -2.39
C PHE A 173 -2.91 -2.04 -1.62
N ALA A 174 -2.70 -0.85 -1.06
CA ALA A 174 -3.72 -0.10 -0.31
C ALA A 174 -5.11 -0.03 -0.98
N PRO A 175 -5.26 0.33 -2.27
CA PRO A 175 -6.58 0.34 -2.92
C PRO A 175 -7.24 -1.05 -2.98
N ILE A 176 -6.46 -2.10 -3.24
CA ILE A 176 -6.97 -3.48 -3.30
C ILE A 176 -7.49 -3.91 -1.91
N TYR A 177 -6.72 -3.60 -0.88
CA TYR A 177 -7.09 -3.93 0.50
C TYR A 177 -8.31 -3.14 0.98
N ALA A 178 -8.43 -1.86 0.59
CA ALA A 178 -9.61 -1.05 0.83
C ALA A 178 -10.87 -1.65 0.17
N ASP A 179 -10.79 -2.02 -1.11
CA ASP A 179 -11.91 -2.63 -1.83
C ASP A 179 -12.34 -3.97 -1.22
N LEU A 180 -11.37 -4.80 -0.79
CA LEU A 180 -11.63 -6.04 -0.07
C LEU A 180 -12.34 -5.79 1.27
N SER A 181 -11.91 -4.76 2.01
CA SER A 181 -12.55 -4.39 3.28
C SER A 181 -14.01 -3.98 3.07
N LEU A 182 -14.31 -3.20 2.02
CA LEU A 182 -15.68 -2.80 1.72
C LEU A 182 -16.57 -3.98 1.31
N LYS A 183 -16.01 -4.97 0.63
CA LYS A 183 -16.73 -6.13 0.09
C LYS A 183 -17.01 -7.22 1.14
N TYR A 184 -16.05 -7.46 2.04
CA TYR A 184 -16.06 -8.61 2.94
C TYR A 184 -16.24 -8.26 4.41
N ASN A 185 -16.22 -6.99 4.80
CA ASN A 185 -16.41 -6.65 6.20
C ASN A 185 -17.85 -6.97 6.66
N CYS A 186 -17.96 -7.61 7.82
CA CYS A 186 -19.21 -7.89 8.53
C CYS A 186 -18.91 -8.13 10.01
N THR A 187 -19.95 -8.28 10.84
CA THR A 187 -19.86 -8.47 12.29
C THR A 187 -18.88 -9.57 12.76
N GLY A 188 -18.64 -10.60 11.96
CA GLY A 188 -17.70 -11.68 12.28
C GLY A 188 -16.38 -11.68 11.49
N LEU A 189 -16.18 -10.74 10.55
CA LEU A 189 -14.96 -10.63 9.75
C LEU A 189 -14.59 -9.15 9.58
N ASN A 190 -13.50 -8.75 10.24
CA ASN A 190 -13.01 -7.38 10.23
C ASN A 190 -11.64 -7.27 9.56
N PHE A 191 -11.38 -6.07 9.01
CA PHE A 191 -10.11 -5.71 8.38
C PHE A 191 -9.40 -4.68 9.23
N GLY A 192 -8.07 -4.81 9.36
CA GLY A 192 -7.27 -3.91 10.17
C GLY A 192 -5.92 -3.57 9.56
N LYS A 193 -5.34 -2.45 9.99
CA LYS A 193 -4.04 -1.96 9.50
C LYS A 193 -3.15 -1.51 10.64
N VAL A 194 -1.87 -1.84 10.56
CA VAL A 194 -0.87 -1.37 11.51
C VAL A 194 0.40 -0.90 10.78
N ASP A 195 0.81 0.33 11.08
CA ASP A 195 2.04 0.92 10.52
C ASP A 195 3.24 0.43 11.32
N VAL A 196 3.86 -0.66 10.86
CA VAL A 196 5.07 -1.19 11.50
C VAL A 196 6.27 -0.27 11.34
N GLY A 197 6.28 0.58 10.30
CA GLY A 197 7.31 1.60 10.11
C GLY A 197 7.30 2.67 11.21
N ARG A 198 6.15 2.90 11.84
CA ARG A 198 5.98 3.77 13.00
C ARG A 198 6.10 3.01 14.32
N TYR A 199 5.51 1.81 14.40
CA TYR A 199 5.45 0.99 15.59
C TYR A 199 6.43 -0.18 15.50
N THR A 200 7.71 0.10 15.78
CA THR A 200 8.80 -0.88 15.66
C THR A 200 8.61 -2.08 16.59
N ASP A 201 8.01 -1.88 17.76
CA ASP A 201 7.74 -2.97 18.71
C ASP A 201 6.78 -4.01 18.12
N VAL A 202 5.76 -3.56 17.38
CA VAL A 202 4.84 -4.46 16.65
C VAL A 202 5.61 -5.25 15.59
N SER A 203 6.52 -4.59 14.87
CA SER A 203 7.37 -5.26 13.86
C SER A 203 8.18 -6.41 14.46
N THR A 204 8.73 -6.21 15.66
CA THR A 204 9.50 -7.23 16.39
C THR A 204 8.60 -8.33 16.93
N ARG A 205 7.47 -7.98 17.57
CA ARG A 205 6.52 -8.97 18.13
C ARG A 205 5.97 -9.91 17.06
N TYR A 206 5.57 -9.38 15.92
CA TYR A 206 4.98 -10.15 14.81
C TYR A 206 6.02 -10.67 13.79
N GLN A 207 7.31 -10.40 14.03
CA GLN A 207 8.45 -10.81 13.19
C GLN A 207 8.31 -10.34 11.74
N VAL A 208 7.91 -9.08 11.56
CA VAL A 208 7.79 -8.40 10.27
C VAL A 208 8.99 -7.48 10.08
N SER A 209 9.91 -7.86 9.20
CA SER A 209 11.07 -7.06 8.83
C SER A 209 10.67 -5.85 8.03
N MET A 210 11.17 -4.69 8.45
CA MET A 210 11.00 -3.41 7.77
C MET A 210 12.13 -3.09 6.79
N SER A 211 13.05 -4.02 6.55
CA SER A 211 14.15 -3.74 5.63
C SER A 211 13.64 -3.64 4.19
N PRO A 212 13.99 -2.58 3.43
CA PRO A 212 13.56 -2.40 2.05
C PRO A 212 14.12 -3.47 1.10
N LEU A 213 15.12 -4.24 1.55
CA LEU A 213 15.68 -5.36 0.80
C LEU A 213 14.88 -6.66 0.99
N THR A 214 13.98 -6.69 1.96
CA THR A 214 13.13 -7.85 2.25
C THR A 214 11.78 -7.70 1.59
N LYS A 215 11.20 -8.81 1.12
CA LYS A 215 9.86 -8.84 0.53
C LYS A 215 8.77 -9.08 1.59
N GLN A 216 8.98 -8.61 2.81
CA GLN A 216 8.04 -8.81 3.92
C GLN A 216 7.00 -7.69 4.06
N LEU A 217 7.10 -6.63 3.26
CA LEU A 217 6.09 -5.56 3.25
C LEU A 217 5.41 -5.51 1.87
N PRO A 218 4.07 -5.42 1.81
CA PRO A 218 3.14 -5.61 2.93
C PRO A 218 3.18 -7.06 3.47
N THR A 219 2.71 -7.27 4.71
CA THR A 219 2.38 -8.60 5.24
C THR A 219 0.92 -8.63 5.66
N LEU A 220 0.20 -9.65 5.21
CA LEU A 220 -1.16 -9.95 5.63
C LEU A 220 -1.14 -11.11 6.61
N ILE A 221 -1.77 -10.94 7.77
CA ILE A 221 -1.93 -12.01 8.77
C ILE A 221 -3.42 -12.19 9.07
N LEU A 222 -3.86 -13.46 9.05
CA LEU A 222 -5.21 -13.87 9.46
C LEU A 222 -5.18 -14.31 10.92
N PHE A 223 -6.02 -13.69 11.74
CA PHE A 223 -6.22 -14.05 13.13
C PHE A 223 -7.61 -14.66 13.33
N GLN A 224 -7.66 -15.82 13.99
CA GLN A 224 -8.90 -16.46 14.44
C GLN A 224 -8.73 -16.90 15.89
N GLY A 225 -9.70 -16.58 16.75
CA GLY A 225 -9.61 -16.92 18.16
C GLY A 225 -8.43 -16.25 18.89
N GLY A 226 -7.99 -15.09 18.41
CA GLY A 226 -6.81 -14.38 18.93
C GLY A 226 -5.46 -15.01 18.54
N LYS A 227 -5.44 -16.00 17.64
CA LYS A 227 -4.21 -16.66 17.18
C LYS A 227 -4.00 -16.44 15.70
N GLU A 228 -2.73 -16.32 15.31
CA GLU A 228 -2.33 -16.32 13.91
C GLU A 228 -2.59 -17.70 13.29
N VAL A 229 -3.39 -17.72 12.22
CA VAL A 229 -3.70 -18.93 11.45
C VAL A 229 -2.81 -19.03 10.22
N MET A 230 -2.60 -17.92 9.52
CA MET A 230 -1.79 -17.87 8.31
C MET A 230 -1.26 -16.46 8.04
N ARG A 231 -0.13 -16.40 7.34
CA ARG A 231 0.45 -15.15 6.84
C ARG A 231 0.86 -15.23 5.37
N ARG A 232 0.81 -14.09 4.69
CA ARG A 232 1.39 -13.89 3.35
C ARG A 232 2.21 -12.59 3.34
N PRO A 233 3.44 -12.60 2.79
CA PRO A 233 4.12 -13.74 2.16
C PRO A 233 4.57 -14.79 3.18
N GLN A 234 4.75 -16.03 2.73
CA GLN A 234 5.29 -17.10 3.58
C GLN A 234 6.78 -16.87 3.83
N ILE A 235 7.24 -17.24 5.02
CA ILE A 235 8.66 -17.17 5.38
C ILE A 235 9.27 -18.56 5.23
N ASP A 236 10.30 -18.66 4.40
CA ASP A 236 11.09 -19.88 4.21
C ASP A 236 11.87 -20.23 5.48
N LYS A 237 12.37 -21.47 5.60
CA LYS A 237 13.18 -21.95 6.75
C LYS A 237 14.42 -21.08 7.03
N LYS A 238 14.88 -20.34 6.02
CA LYS A 238 16.01 -19.39 6.10
C LYS A 238 15.60 -17.97 6.52
N GLY A 239 14.35 -17.75 6.93
CA GLY A 239 13.85 -16.42 7.32
C GLY A 239 13.54 -15.47 6.16
N ARG A 240 13.53 -15.96 4.90
CA ARG A 240 13.30 -15.13 3.72
C ARG A 240 11.84 -15.20 3.29
N ALA A 241 11.25 -14.05 2.95
CA ALA A 241 9.92 -14.01 2.35
C ALA A 241 9.92 -14.64 0.94
N VAL A 242 9.07 -15.63 0.76
CA VAL A 242 8.76 -16.21 -0.55
C VAL A 242 7.99 -15.19 -1.36
N SER A 243 8.45 -14.91 -2.58
CA SER A 243 7.81 -13.93 -3.45
C SER A 243 6.35 -14.29 -3.69
N TRP A 244 5.44 -13.39 -3.34
CA TRP A 244 4.01 -13.56 -3.52
C TRP A 244 3.42 -12.30 -4.15
N THR A 245 2.43 -12.47 -5.01
CA THR A 245 1.80 -11.36 -5.74
C THR A 245 0.53 -10.93 -5.03
N PHE A 246 0.51 -9.69 -4.55
CA PHE A 246 -0.64 -9.07 -3.90
C PHE A 246 -1.67 -8.62 -4.94
N SER A 247 -2.59 -9.51 -5.31
CA SER A 247 -3.75 -9.22 -6.15
C SER A 247 -5.05 -9.56 -5.41
N GLU A 248 -6.18 -8.97 -5.79
CA GLU A 248 -7.48 -9.24 -5.16
C GLU A 248 -7.80 -10.75 -5.19
N GLU A 249 -7.59 -11.39 -6.33
CA GLU A 249 -7.89 -12.81 -6.54
C GLU A 249 -7.02 -13.72 -5.69
N ASN A 250 -5.71 -13.40 -5.59
CA ASN A 250 -4.80 -14.16 -4.75
C ASN A 250 -5.15 -14.00 -3.27
N VAL A 251 -5.51 -12.80 -2.81
CA VAL A 251 -5.94 -12.60 -1.42
C VAL A 251 -7.24 -13.37 -1.15
N ILE A 252 -8.24 -13.27 -2.02
CA ILE A 252 -9.52 -13.98 -1.88
C ILE A 252 -9.30 -15.50 -1.83
N ARG A 253 -8.48 -16.04 -2.74
CA ARG A 253 -8.25 -17.48 -2.85
C ARG A 253 -7.41 -18.02 -1.70
N GLU A 254 -6.30 -17.38 -1.36
CA GLU A 254 -5.39 -17.90 -0.34
C GLU A 254 -5.98 -17.79 1.07
N PHE A 255 -6.67 -16.70 1.37
CA PHE A 255 -7.31 -16.50 2.68
C PHE A 255 -8.73 -17.06 2.75
N ASN A 256 -9.23 -17.70 1.68
CA ASN A 256 -10.60 -18.23 1.58
C ASN A 256 -11.67 -17.21 2.03
N LEU A 257 -11.56 -15.94 1.59
CA LEU A 257 -12.40 -14.85 2.09
C LEU A 257 -13.90 -15.10 1.88
N ASN A 258 -14.27 -15.76 0.78
CA ASN A 258 -15.66 -16.13 0.51
C ASN A 258 -16.22 -17.06 1.59
N GLU A 259 -15.47 -18.07 2.02
CA GLU A 259 -15.91 -19.01 3.05
C GLU A 259 -15.95 -18.35 4.42
N LEU A 260 -14.91 -17.58 4.77
CA LEU A 260 -14.85 -16.83 6.02
C LEU A 260 -16.03 -15.88 6.17
N TYR A 261 -16.35 -15.15 5.11
CA TYR A 261 -17.48 -14.22 5.08
C TYR A 261 -18.83 -14.91 5.26
N GLN A 262 -19.05 -16.04 4.58
CA GLN A 262 -20.28 -16.80 4.73
C GLN A 262 -20.42 -17.39 6.13
N ARG A 263 -19.31 -17.86 6.71
CA ARG A 263 -19.27 -18.36 8.10
C ARG A 263 -19.57 -17.25 9.10
N ALA A 264 -18.94 -16.09 8.95
CA ALA A 264 -19.17 -14.92 9.79
C ALA A 264 -20.63 -14.46 9.74
N LYS A 265 -21.23 -14.38 8.55
CA LYS A 265 -22.65 -14.05 8.39
C LYS A 265 -23.60 -15.05 9.06
N LYS A 266 -23.31 -16.35 8.98
CA LYS A 266 -24.11 -17.38 9.64
C LYS A 266 -24.06 -17.25 11.16
N LEU A 267 -22.87 -16.99 11.72
CA LEU A 267 -22.69 -16.77 13.16
C LEU A 267 -23.46 -15.53 13.65
N SER A 268 -23.45 -14.44 12.87
CA SER A 268 -24.24 -13.24 13.18
C SER A 268 -25.74 -13.55 13.24
N LYS A 269 -26.27 -14.26 12.24
CA LYS A 269 -27.69 -14.62 12.19
C LYS A 269 -28.10 -15.61 13.29
N ALA A 270 -27.20 -16.46 13.76
CA ALA A 270 -27.46 -17.38 14.86
C ALA A 270 -27.48 -16.64 16.22
N GLY A 271 -26.63 -15.62 16.38
CA GLY A 271 -26.61 -14.78 17.59
C GLY A 271 -27.85 -13.92 17.77
N ASP A 272 -28.45 -13.42 16.68
CA ASP A 272 -29.67 -12.61 16.72
C ASP A 272 -30.95 -13.42 17.01
N ASN A 273 -30.87 -14.76 16.99
CA ASN A 273 -32.03 -15.66 17.18
C ASN A 273 -32.08 -16.32 18.57
N ILE A 274 -31.29 -15.84 19.54
CA ILE A 274 -31.37 -16.30 20.93
C ILE A 274 -32.35 -15.36 21.66
N PRO A 275 -33.53 -15.82 22.12
CA PRO A 275 -34.37 -15.01 22.99
C PRO A 275 -33.58 -14.69 24.26
N GLU A 276 -33.56 -13.42 24.66
CA GLU A 276 -33.01 -13.00 25.94
C GLU A 276 -33.63 -13.83 27.06
N GLU A 277 -32.87 -14.78 27.60
CA GLU A 277 -33.24 -15.49 28.81
C GLU A 277 -33.01 -14.52 29.98
N HIS A 278 -34.10 -13.99 30.52
CA HIS A 278 -34.08 -13.12 31.70
C HIS A 278 -33.30 -13.79 32.84
N PRO A 279 -32.43 -13.06 33.57
CA PRO A 279 -31.67 -13.64 34.66
C PRO A 279 -32.61 -14.03 35.81
N VAL A 280 -32.63 -15.32 36.11
CA VAL A 280 -33.31 -15.94 37.26
C VAL A 280 -32.76 -15.32 38.55
N ALA A 281 -33.67 -14.83 39.40
CA ALA A 281 -33.35 -14.27 40.71
C ALA A 281 -32.72 -15.33 41.65
N PRO A 282 -31.81 -14.96 42.57
CA PRO A 282 -31.20 -15.92 43.48
C PRO A 282 -32.18 -16.43 44.53
N VAL A 283 -32.24 -17.75 44.70
CA VAL A 283 -32.91 -18.43 45.83
C VAL A 283 -32.07 -18.26 47.10
N PRO A 284 -32.64 -17.91 48.27
CA PRO A 284 -31.88 -17.77 49.51
C PRO A 284 -31.63 -19.13 50.17
N THR A 285 -30.37 -19.48 50.37
CA THR A 285 -29.95 -20.63 51.21
C THR A 285 -29.85 -20.19 52.67
N ALA A 286 -30.58 -20.92 53.53
CA ALA A 286 -30.57 -20.80 54.97
C ALA A 286 -29.23 -21.28 55.59
N VAL A 287 -28.77 -20.56 56.61
CA VAL A 287 -27.63 -20.87 57.47
C VAL A 287 -28.10 -21.75 58.64
N PRO A 288 -27.38 -22.81 59.07
CA PRO A 288 -27.58 -23.42 60.38
C PRO A 288 -26.61 -22.82 61.40
N ASP A 289 -27.14 -22.26 62.50
CA ASP A 289 -26.38 -21.76 63.64
C ASP A 289 -25.85 -22.90 64.51
N GLU A 290 -24.54 -22.87 64.78
CA GLU A 290 -23.85 -23.69 65.78
C GLU A 290 -24.08 -23.15 67.20
N GLU A 291 -24.33 -24.09 68.10
CA GLU A 291 -24.61 -23.95 69.52
C GLU A 291 -23.32 -23.61 70.31
N SER A 292 -23.31 -22.51 71.07
CA SER A 292 -22.26 -22.22 72.06
C SER A 292 -22.79 -22.34 73.50
N LYS A 293 -22.25 -23.30 74.24
CA LYS A 293 -22.08 -23.31 75.71
C LYS A 293 -20.55 -23.14 75.90
N LYS A 294 -20.00 -22.36 76.83
CA LYS A 294 -20.30 -22.30 78.27
C LYS A 294 -19.37 -21.27 78.97
N ASP A 295 -19.82 -20.86 80.17
CA ASP A 295 -19.06 -20.53 81.38
C ASP A 295 -18.65 -19.07 81.73
N LYS A 296 -19.13 -18.72 82.94
CA LYS A 296 -18.81 -17.64 83.90
C LYS A 296 -19.48 -16.27 83.76
#